data_AF-A0A7J2JGT2-F1
#
_entry.id   AF-A0A7J2JGT2-F1
#
_cell.length_a   1.000
_cell.length_b   1.000
_cell.length_c   1.000
_cell.angle_alpha   90.00
_cell.angle_beta   90.00
_cell.angle_gamma   90.00
#
_symmetry.space_group_name_H-M   'P 1'
#
loop_
_entity.id
_entity.type
_entity.pdbx_description
1 polymer ?
#
loop_
_entity_poly.entity_id
_entity_poly.type
_entity_poly.pdbx_seq_one_letter_code
_entity_poly.pdbx_strand_id
1 'polypeptide(L)' 'MRLEVEAFRRLRNLGEVPLTSSVLIEASRLREQFKLTYFDSLHAASALLHDGKIASIDAAYSRIPELEVIDPRTLC' A
#
# COMPACT_ATOMS: atom_id res chain seq x y z
N MET A 1 -17.33 -9.39 -4.84
CA MET A 1 -16.27 -8.95 -3.88
C MET A 1 -15.71 -10.06 -2.99
N ARG A 2 -16.53 -10.86 -2.28
CA ARG A 2 -16.00 -11.92 -1.38
C ARG A 2 -15.29 -13.05 -2.14
N LEU A 3 -15.86 -13.51 -3.26
CA LEU A 3 -15.33 -14.62 -4.05
C LEU A 3 -13.98 -14.27 -4.69
N GLU A 4 -13.78 -13.01 -5.05
CA GLU A 4 -12.57 -12.47 -5.64
C GLU A 4 -11.44 -12.42 -4.59
N VAL A 5 -11.76 -11.98 -3.37
CA VAL A 5 -10.82 -12.06 -2.23
C VAL A 5 -10.48 -13.51 -1.90
N GLU A 6 -11.47 -14.41 -1.87
CA GLU A 6 -11.24 -15.86 -1.69
C GLU A 6 -10.37 -16.44 -2.81
N ALA A 7 -10.46 -15.93 -4.03
CA ALA A 7 -9.62 -16.33 -5.15
C ALA A 7 -8.17 -15.85 -4.98
N PHE A 8 -7.94 -14.60 -4.54
CA PHE A 8 -6.60 -14.08 -4.25
C PHE A 8 -5.87 -14.90 -3.20
N ARG A 9 -6.57 -15.38 -2.17
CA ARG A 9 -6.02 -16.25 -1.12
C ARG A 9 -5.46 -17.59 -1.64
N ARG A 10 -5.80 -17.99 -2.87
CA ARG A 10 -5.29 -19.23 -3.50
C ARG A 10 -4.03 -18.99 -4.34
N LEU A 11 -3.64 -17.74 -4.59
CA LEU A 11 -2.43 -17.43 -5.34
C LEU A 11 -1.19 -17.72 -4.50
N ARG A 12 -0.26 -18.48 -5.07
CA ARG A 12 1.04 -18.72 -4.43
C ARG A 12 1.83 -17.41 -4.39
N ASN A 13 2.51 -17.17 -3.27
CA ASN A 13 3.33 -15.98 -3.04
C ASN A 13 2.53 -14.66 -2.96
N LEU A 14 1.22 -14.72 -2.73
CA LEU A 14 0.40 -13.56 -2.36
C LEU A 14 0.00 -13.67 -0.88
N GLY A 15 0.36 -12.66 -0.10
CA GLY A 15 0.04 -12.56 1.33
C GLY A 15 -0.91 -11.41 1.62
N GLU A 16 -1.33 -11.32 2.88
CA GLU A 16 -2.15 -10.22 3.42
C GLU A 16 -1.39 -9.55 4.57
N VAL A 17 -1.41 -8.22 4.61
CA VAL A 17 -0.87 -7.44 5.72
C VAL A 17 -2.04 -6.93 6.57
N PRO A 18 -2.09 -7.22 7.88
CA PRO A 18 -3.18 -6.81 8.73
C PRO A 18 -3.15 -5.30 9.01
N LEU A 19 -4.33 -4.71 9.17
CA LEU A 19 -4.49 -3.32 9.59
C LEU A 19 -4.25 -3.19 11.10
N THR A 20 -2.98 -3.06 11.49
CA THR A 20 -2.60 -2.90 12.90
C THR A 20 -2.73 -1.44 13.36
N SER A 21 -2.70 -1.21 14.68
CA SER A 21 -2.65 0.15 15.24
C SER A 21 -1.43 0.95 14.73
N SER A 22 -0.28 0.30 14.54
CA SER A 22 0.91 0.93 13.95
C SER A 22 0.65 1.44 12.55
N VAL A 23 -0.03 0.65 11.70
CA VAL A 23 -0.43 1.08 10.36
C VAL A 23 -1.39 2.28 10.43
N LEU A 24 -2.36 2.26 11.35
CA LEU A 24 -3.33 3.36 11.49
C LEU A 24 -2.66 4.68 11.92
N ILE A 25 -1.72 4.62 12.87
CA ILE A 25 -0.97 5.78 13.35
C ILE A 25 -0.12 6.35 12.21
N GLU A 26 0.64 5.48 11.53
CA GLU A 26 1.51 5.88 10.44
C GLU A 26 0.70 6.43 9.24
N ALA A 27 -0.43 5.82 8.93
CA ALA A 27 -1.34 6.31 7.91
C ALA A 27 -1.91 7.69 8.24
N SER A 28 -2.20 7.98 9.52
CA SER A 28 -2.63 9.32 9.92
C SER A 28 -1.54 10.36 9.68
N ARG A 29 -0.30 10.02 10.06
CA ARG A 29 0.89 10.87 9.85
C ARG A 29 1.12 11.17 8.36
N LEU A 30 1.11 10.14 7.52
CA LEU A 30 1.30 10.28 6.06
C LEU A 30 0.19 11.09 5.40
N ARG A 31 -1.06 10.90 5.84
CA ARG A 31 -2.22 11.66 5.34
C ARG A 31 -2.05 13.15 5.58
N GLU A 32 -1.65 13.54 6.79
CA GLU A 32 -1.43 14.94 7.15
C GLU A 32 -0.27 15.56 6.36
N GLN A 33 0.84 14.83 6.24
CA GLN A 33 2.07 15.30 5.61
C GLN A 33 1.96 15.39 4.08
N PHE A 34 1.43 14.37 3.43
CA PHE A 34 1.43 14.25 1.96
C PHE A 34 0.08 14.56 1.31
N LYS A 35 -0.95 14.83 2.11
CA LYS A 35 -2.33 15.10 1.67
C LYS A 35 -2.95 13.94 0.88
N LEU A 36 -2.64 12.71 1.29
CA LEU A 36 -3.21 11.50 0.73
C LEU A 36 -4.69 11.37 1.10
N THR A 37 -5.44 10.55 0.35
CA THR A 37 -6.77 10.13 0.81
C THR A 37 -6.66 9.18 2.01
N TYR A 38 -7.78 8.89 2.68
CA TYR A 38 -7.80 7.93 3.79
C TYR A 38 -7.25 6.56 3.37
N PHE A 39 -7.71 6.00 2.25
CA PHE A 39 -7.27 4.68 1.81
C PHE A 39 -5.84 4.70 1.29
N ASP A 40 -5.42 5.74 0.56
CA ASP A 40 -4.04 5.82 0.07
C ASP A 40 -3.04 5.89 1.22
N SER A 41 -3.39 6.57 2.30
CA SER A 41 -2.54 6.65 3.47
C SER A 41 -2.41 5.29 4.20
N LEU A 42 -3.48 4.47 4.20
CA LEU A 42 -3.41 3.09 4.70
C LEU A 42 -2.48 2.21 3.85
N HIS A 43 -2.57 2.29 2.52
CA HIS A 43 -1.73 1.52 1.62
C HIS A 43 -0.26 1.93 1.75
N ALA A 44 0.04 3.24 1.75
CA ALA A 44 1.39 3.75 1.93
C ALA A 44 2.00 3.32 3.27
N ALA A 45 1.25 3.44 4.37
CA ALA A 45 1.71 3.01 5.69
C ALA A 45 1.94 1.50 5.78
N SER A 46 1.05 0.71 5.18
CA SER A 46 1.19 -0.75 5.16
C SER A 46 2.45 -1.18 4.39
N ALA A 47 2.70 -0.54 3.24
CA ALA A 47 3.91 -0.79 2.45
C ALA A 47 5.18 -0.40 3.21
N LEU A 48 5.25 0.81 3.76
CA LEU A 48 6.41 1.31 4.51
C LEU A 48 6.76 0.44 5.73
N LEU A 49 5.75 -0.06 6.45
CA LEU A 49 5.97 -0.91 7.63
C LEU A 49 6.26 -2.38 7.29
N HIS A 50 6.17 -2.77 6.01
CA HIS A 50 6.39 -4.15 5.57
C HIS A 50 7.70 -4.31 4.80
N ASP A 51 7.76 -3.84 3.55
CA ASP A 51 8.93 -3.99 2.67
C ASP A 51 9.28 -2.71 1.89
N GLY A 52 8.55 -1.62 2.13
CA GLY A 52 8.77 -0.33 1.50
C GLY A 52 8.40 -0.27 0.03
N LYS A 53 7.66 -1.25 -0.52
CA LYS A 53 7.30 -1.29 -1.94
C LYS A 53 5.80 -1.15 -2.16
N ILE A 54 5.40 -0.40 -3.19
CA ILE A 54 4.00 -0.31 -3.61
C ILE A 54 3.88 -0.42 -5.13
N ALA A 55 3.03 -1.34 -5.60
CA ALA A 55 2.67 -1.40 -7.02
C ALA A 55 1.50 -0.45 -7.28
N SER A 56 1.74 0.65 -7.99
CA SER A 56 0.72 1.67 -8.26
C SER A 56 1.06 2.50 -9.49
N ILE A 57 0.02 3.03 -10.15
CA ILE A 57 0.14 4.04 -11.22
C ILE A 57 -0.07 5.46 -10.69
N ASP A 58 -0.46 5.61 -9.42
CA ASP A 58 -0.70 6.91 -8.82
C ASP A 58 0.62 7.57 -8.44
N ALA A 59 0.87 8.74 -9.03
CA ALA A 59 2.06 9.53 -8.78
C ALA A 59 2.13 10.08 -7.35
N ALA A 60 1.02 10.12 -6.59
CA ALA A 60 1.00 10.60 -5.21
C ALA A 60 2.01 9.87 -4.31
N TYR A 61 2.20 8.56 -4.52
CA TYR A 61 3.13 7.73 -3.74
C TYR A 61 4.61 8.08 -3.97
N SER A 62 4.97 8.60 -5.15
CA SER A 62 6.36 8.96 -5.47
C SER A 62 6.93 10.09 -4.61
N ARG A 63 6.05 10.83 -3.91
CA ARG A 63 6.41 11.92 -3.00
C ARG A 63 6.81 11.44 -1.61
N ILE A 64 6.59 10.16 -1.29
CA ILE A 64 6.79 9.59 0.04
C ILE A 64 8.22 9.05 0.13
N PRO A 65 9.07 9.57 1.03
CA PRO A 65 10.42 9.03 1.24
C PRO A 65 10.37 7.56 1.63
N GLU A 66 11.36 6.79 1.19
CA GLU A 66 11.55 5.36 1.51
C GLU A 66 10.46 4.42 0.93
N LEU A 67 9.47 4.95 0.22
CA LEU A 67 8.48 4.16 -0.51
C LEU A 67 8.89 4.00 -1.98
N GLU A 68 9.30 2.79 -2.36
CA GLU A 68 9.59 2.41 -3.74
C GLU A 68 8.28 2.17 -4.50
N VAL A 69 8.00 3.02 -5.50
CA VAL A 69 6.83 2.87 -6.36
C VAL A 69 7.21 2.05 -7.59
N ILE A 70 6.55 0.89 -7.74
CA ILE A 70 6.67 0.03 -8.91
C ILE A 70 5.49 0.33 -9.83
N ASP A 71 5.77 0.87 -11.02
CA ASP A 71 4.72 1.03 -12.03
C ASP A 71 4.42 -0.33 -12.67
N PRO A 72 3.23 -0.92 -12.46
CA PRO A 72 2.92 -2.24 -13.01
C PRO A 72 2.93 -2.27 -14.54
N ARG A 73 2.82 -1.10 -15.22
CA ARG A 73 2.82 -1.01 -16.68
C ARG A 73 4.21 -1.23 -17.29
N THR A 74 5.27 -1.11 -16.50
CA THR A 74 6.65 -1.34 -16.97
C THR A 74 7.11 -2.78 -16.82
N LEU A 75 6.24 -3.67 -16.31
CA LEU A 75 6.53 -5.08 -16.07
C LEU A 75 6.03 -6.01 -17.20
N CYS A 76 5.45 -5.44 -18.26
CA CYS A 76 4.93 -6.15 -19.44
C CYS A 76 5.73 -5.81 -20.70
#